data_AF-A0A536Y5A2-F1
#
_entry.id   AF-A0A536Y5A2-F1
#
_cell.length_a   1.000
_cell.length_b   1.000
_cell.length_c   1.000
_cell.angle_alpha   90.00
_cell.angle_beta   90.00
_cell.angle_gamma   90.00
#
_symmetry.space_group_name_H-M   'P 1'
#
loop_
_entity.id
_entity.type
_entity.pdbx_description
1 polymer ?
#
loop_
_entity_poly.entity_id
_entity_poly.type
_entity_poly.pdbx_seq_one_letter_code
_entity_poly.pdbx_strand_id
1 'polypeptide(L)'
;RLTPLELPQAWYVVLVPPVAVATQAIFTAPELTRNSKTFKISSFSAGFGRNDLESVVCGRHAEVAVHLEWLRQFGDARMSGSGACVFVEFATEREARAVLSRMPAEMRGFTVRGLDRHPLAELLEQV
;
A
#
# COMPACT_ATOMS: atom_id res chain seq x y z
N ARG A 1 20.66 8.01 4.25
CA ARG A 1 20.37 9.26 3.50
C ARG A 1 19.20 8.98 2.58
N LEU A 2 18.12 9.75 2.68
CA LEU A 2 16.95 9.66 1.78
C LEU A 2 17.11 10.67 0.64
N THR A 3 16.51 10.39 -0.51
CA THR A 3 16.50 11.26 -1.69
C THR A 3 15.05 11.53 -2.08
N PRO A 4 14.64 12.81 -2.27
CA PRO A 4 13.30 13.14 -2.75
C PRO A 4 13.02 12.54 -4.12
N LEU A 5 11.75 12.21 -4.38
CA LEU A 5 11.28 11.72 -5.67
C LEU A 5 9.95 12.42 -5.99
N GLU A 6 9.84 12.95 -7.20
CA GLU A 6 8.57 13.48 -7.72
C GLU A 6 7.72 12.31 -8.23
N LEU A 7 6.47 12.23 -7.76
CA LEU A 7 5.51 11.21 -8.13
C LEU A 7 4.27 11.87 -8.74
N PRO A 8 3.57 11.20 -9.68
CA PRO A 8 2.29 11.67 -10.15
C PRO A 8 1.28 11.81 -9.01
N GLN A 9 0.38 12.78 -9.11
CA GLN A 9 -0.74 12.88 -8.19
C GLN A 9 -1.65 11.66 -8.31
N ALA A 10 -2.05 11.12 -7.16
CA ALA A 10 -2.87 9.93 -7.09
C ALA A 10 -3.84 9.94 -5.91
N TRP A 11 -4.90 9.17 -6.07
CA TRP A 11 -5.88 8.84 -5.06
C TRP A 11 -5.82 7.36 -4.74
N TYR A 12 -6.05 7.00 -3.49
CA TYR A 12 -5.95 5.64 -3.01
C TYR A 12 -7.25 5.23 -2.33
N VAL A 13 -7.71 4.02 -2.63
CA VAL A 13 -8.61 3.30 -1.72
C VAL A 13 -7.74 2.42 -0.85
N VAL A 14 -7.82 2.60 0.46
CA VAL A 14 -7.08 1.81 1.46
C VAL A 14 -8.09 0.99 2.24
N LEU A 15 -7.88 -0.34 2.27
CA LEU A 15 -8.62 -1.22 3.16
C LEU A 15 -7.79 -1.58 4.39
N VAL A 16 -8.50 -1.81 5.50
CA VAL A 16 -7.95 -2.11 6.82
C VAL A 16 -8.46 -3.48 7.26
N PRO A 17 -7.78 -4.57 6.85
CA PRO A 17 -8.12 -5.91 7.32
C PRO A 17 -8.12 -5.96 8.86
N PRO A 18 -9.09 -6.64 9.49
CA PRO A 18 -9.26 -6.66 10.94
C PRO A 18 -8.26 -7.61 11.64
N VAL A 19 -6.98 -7.53 11.30
CA VAL A 19 -5.90 -8.37 11.84
C VAL A 19 -4.66 -7.53 12.13
N ALA A 20 -3.98 -7.84 13.23
CA ALA A 20 -2.69 -7.25 13.56
C ALA A 20 -1.57 -8.13 13.03
N VAL A 21 -0.72 -7.58 12.16
CA VAL A 21 0.44 -8.28 11.61
C VAL A 21 1.71 -7.79 12.31
N ALA A 22 2.37 -8.67 13.05
CA ALA A 22 3.61 -8.32 13.75
C ALA A 22 4.77 -8.22 12.76
N THR A 23 5.32 -7.02 12.57
CA THR A 23 6.45 -6.75 11.67
C THR A 23 7.60 -7.76 11.87
N GLN A 24 8.03 -7.95 13.12
CA GLN A 24 9.10 -8.90 13.44
C GLN A 24 8.80 -10.32 12.94
N ALA A 25 7.58 -10.81 13.13
CA ALA A 25 7.20 -12.16 12.73
C ALA A 25 7.23 -12.38 11.21
N ILE A 26 6.93 -11.34 10.43
CA ILE A 26 7.03 -11.39 8.97
C ILE A 26 8.49 -11.32 8.53
N PHE A 27 9.30 -10.44 9.12
CA PHE A 27 10.72 -10.33 8.78
C PHE A 27 11.55 -11.55 9.17
N THR A 28 11.13 -12.33 10.18
CA THR A 28 11.80 -13.58 10.59
C THR A 28 11.24 -14.83 9.90
N ALA A 29 10.22 -14.71 9.06
CA ALA A 29 9.60 -15.84 8.37
C ALA A 29 10.61 -16.57 7.44
N PRO A 30 10.79 -17.90 7.54
CA PRO A 30 11.72 -18.64 6.69
C PRO A 30 11.36 -18.56 5.21
N GLU A 31 10.08 -18.49 4.86
CA GLU A 31 9.57 -18.38 3.50
C GLU A 31 9.71 -16.98 2.88
N LEU A 32 10.17 -15.97 3.65
CA LEU A 32 10.35 -14.62 3.12
C LEU A 32 11.46 -14.56 2.07
N THR A 33 11.13 -14.03 0.90
CA THR A 33 12.09 -13.75 -0.18
C THR A 33 13.04 -12.64 0.26
N ARG A 34 14.35 -12.95 0.32
CA ARG A 34 15.41 -12.02 0.78
C ARG A 34 16.48 -11.72 -0.26
N ASN A 35 16.31 -12.25 -1.47
CA ASN A 35 17.30 -12.19 -2.55
C ASN A 35 16.76 -11.47 -3.80
N SER A 36 15.80 -10.56 -3.62
CA SER A 36 15.33 -9.70 -4.70
C SER A 36 16.48 -8.90 -5.30
N LYS A 37 16.55 -8.88 -6.63
CA LYS A 37 17.61 -8.17 -7.36
C LYS A 37 17.61 -6.70 -6.98
N THR A 38 18.80 -6.14 -6.80
CA THR A 38 18.95 -4.69 -6.59
C THR A 38 18.70 -3.95 -7.90
N PHE A 39 18.02 -2.81 -7.81
CA PHE A 39 17.76 -1.93 -8.95
C PHE A 39 18.26 -0.51 -8.63
N LYS A 40 18.64 0.23 -9.66
CA LYS A 40 19.00 1.65 -9.51
C LYS A 40 17.74 2.50 -9.40
N ILE A 41 17.79 3.59 -8.65
CA ILE A 41 16.68 4.56 -8.54
C ILE A 41 16.27 5.09 -9.92
N SER A 42 17.22 5.26 -10.84
CA SER A 42 16.94 5.65 -12.23
C SER A 42 16.04 4.67 -13.01
N SER A 43 15.90 3.44 -12.52
CA SER A 43 15.03 2.41 -13.08
C SER A 43 13.69 2.32 -12.36
N PHE A 44 13.45 3.12 -11.33
CA PHE A 44 12.19 3.17 -10.61
C PHE A 44 11.18 4.03 -11.39
N SER A 45 10.00 3.49 -11.62
CA SER A 45 8.82 4.22 -12.12
C SER A 45 7.64 3.96 -11.19
N ALA A 46 6.62 4.83 -11.23
CA ALA A 46 5.35 4.54 -10.58
C ALA A 46 4.82 3.17 -11.04
N GLY A 47 4.39 2.33 -10.09
CA GLY A 47 3.99 0.94 -10.34
C GLY A 47 5.14 -0.06 -10.52
N PHE A 48 6.41 0.34 -10.41
CA PHE A 48 7.53 -0.60 -10.46
C PHE A 48 7.66 -1.42 -9.16
N GLY A 49 8.08 -2.68 -9.30
CA GLY A 49 8.33 -3.58 -8.17
C GLY A 49 7.08 -4.21 -7.56
N ARG A 50 7.28 -4.91 -6.45
CA ARG A 50 6.24 -5.56 -5.64
C ARG A 50 6.61 -5.46 -4.16
N ASN A 51 5.66 -5.72 -3.28
CA ASN A 51 5.96 -5.92 -1.87
C ASN A 51 6.35 -7.38 -1.62
N ASP A 52 7.63 -7.66 -1.37
CA ASP A 52 8.13 -9.02 -1.11
C ASP A 52 7.55 -9.67 0.17
N LEU A 53 7.00 -8.86 1.08
CA LEU A 53 6.34 -9.35 2.30
C LEU A 53 4.92 -9.87 2.01
N GLU A 54 4.31 -9.44 0.91
CA GLU A 54 2.89 -9.65 0.62
C GLU A 54 2.52 -11.13 0.55
N SER A 55 3.32 -11.96 -0.12
CA SER A 55 3.06 -13.40 -0.24
C SER A 55 3.09 -14.11 1.12
N VAL A 56 4.03 -13.73 1.98
CA VAL A 56 4.15 -14.27 3.34
C VAL A 56 2.96 -13.85 4.19
N VAL A 57 2.58 -12.57 4.16
CA VAL A 57 1.44 -12.07 4.93
C VAL A 57 0.15 -12.72 4.45
N CYS A 58 -0.09 -12.80 3.14
CA CYS A 58 -1.30 -13.42 2.59
C CYS A 58 -1.37 -14.92 2.90
N GLY A 59 -0.24 -15.62 2.94
CA GLY A 59 -0.20 -17.04 3.32
C GLY A 59 -0.49 -17.30 4.80
N ARG A 60 -0.23 -16.32 5.67
CA ARG A 60 -0.41 -16.45 7.13
C ARG A 60 -1.69 -15.79 7.66
N HIS A 61 -2.23 -14.81 6.93
CA HIS A 61 -3.38 -14.00 7.34
C HIS A 61 -4.38 -13.91 6.18
N ALA A 62 -5.37 -14.81 6.21
CA ALA A 62 -6.39 -14.91 5.17
C ALA A 62 -7.20 -13.61 5.02
N GLU A 63 -7.38 -12.85 6.09
CA GLU A 63 -8.05 -11.55 6.08
C GLU A 63 -7.34 -10.59 5.13
N VAL A 64 -6.00 -10.53 5.16
CA VAL A 64 -5.23 -9.67 4.26
C VAL A 64 -5.41 -10.13 2.81
N ALA A 65 -5.33 -11.43 2.55
CA ALA A 65 -5.52 -12.00 1.21
C ALA A 65 -6.91 -11.69 0.63
N VAL A 66 -7.96 -11.81 1.44
CA VAL A 66 -9.35 -11.54 1.02
C VAL A 66 -9.54 -10.06 0.66
N HIS A 67 -9.03 -9.14 1.46
CA HIS A 67 -9.16 -7.70 1.18
C HIS A 67 -8.33 -7.30 -0.05
N LEU A 68 -7.13 -7.88 -0.19
CA LEU A 68 -6.27 -7.64 -1.34
C LEU A 68 -6.93 -8.13 -2.63
N GLU A 69 -7.47 -9.35 -2.63
CA GLU A 69 -8.13 -9.93 -3.80
C GLU A 69 -9.40 -9.17 -4.18
N TRP A 70 -10.13 -8.65 -3.19
CA TRP A 70 -11.25 -7.76 -3.46
C TRP A 70 -10.79 -6.47 -4.18
N LEU A 71 -9.71 -5.84 -3.73
CA LEU A 71 -9.18 -4.64 -4.38
C LEU A 71 -8.59 -4.90 -5.78
N ARG A 72 -8.00 -6.07 -6.02
CA ARG A 72 -7.41 -6.45 -7.33
C ARG A 72 -8.41 -6.47 -8.47
N GLN A 73 -9.71 -6.54 -8.17
CA GLN A 73 -10.78 -6.40 -9.16
C GLN A 73 -10.85 -4.98 -9.77
N PHE A 74 -10.19 -3.99 -9.14
CA PHE A 74 -10.26 -2.58 -9.53
C PHE A 74 -8.93 -1.99 -10.02
N GLY A 75 -7.84 -2.76 -9.96
CA GLY A 75 -6.52 -2.30 -10.38
C GLY A 75 -5.39 -3.12 -9.78
N ASP A 76 -4.17 -2.60 -9.90
CA ASP A 76 -2.97 -3.22 -9.34
C ASP A 76 -2.88 -2.95 -7.82
N ALA A 77 -3.68 -3.70 -7.06
CA ALA A 77 -3.74 -3.57 -5.61
C ALA A 77 -2.55 -4.25 -4.92
N ARG A 78 -2.04 -3.62 -3.86
CA ARG A 78 -0.81 -4.01 -3.16
C ARG A 78 -0.95 -3.88 -1.65
N MET A 79 -0.13 -4.60 -0.90
CA MET A 79 0.02 -4.41 0.55
C MET A 79 0.98 -3.26 0.87
N SER A 80 0.65 -2.44 1.88
CA SER A 80 1.53 -1.39 2.40
C SER A 80 2.38 -1.87 3.58
N GLY A 81 3.69 -1.58 3.55
CA GLY A 81 4.62 -1.98 4.61
C GLY A 81 4.63 -3.49 4.85
N SER A 82 4.64 -3.92 6.11
CA SER A 82 4.48 -5.32 6.52
C SER A 82 3.01 -5.73 6.72
N GLY A 83 2.06 -4.93 6.25
CA GLY A 83 0.63 -5.13 6.48
C GLY A 83 0.13 -4.57 7.82
N ALA A 84 -1.16 -4.69 8.13
CA ALA A 84 -2.17 -5.44 7.36
C ALA A 84 -2.80 -4.69 6.19
N CYS A 85 -2.65 -3.36 6.11
CA CYS A 85 -3.38 -2.56 5.14
C CYS A 85 -3.00 -2.87 3.68
N VAL A 86 -4.01 -2.84 2.82
CA VAL A 86 -3.90 -3.02 1.36
C VAL A 86 -4.50 -1.82 0.64
N PHE A 87 -4.01 -1.50 -0.53
CA PHE A 87 -4.44 -0.31 -1.27
C PHE A 87 -4.43 -0.54 -2.77
N VAL A 88 -5.18 0.30 -3.49
CA VAL A 88 -5.14 0.41 -4.95
C VAL A 88 -5.17 1.88 -5.34
N GLU A 89 -4.45 2.21 -6.42
CA GLU A 89 -4.25 3.57 -6.91
C GLU A 89 -5.25 3.94 -8.01
N PHE A 90 -5.69 5.19 -8.02
CA PHE A 90 -6.56 5.81 -9.03
C PHE A 90 -6.04 7.20 -9.39
N ALA A 91 -6.33 7.64 -10.62
CA ALA A 91 -5.99 8.97 -11.08
C ALA A 91 -6.87 10.05 -10.40
N THR A 92 -8.12 9.72 -10.08
CA THR A 92 -9.10 10.70 -9.58
C THR A 92 -9.81 10.26 -8.30
N GLU A 93 -10.21 11.24 -7.48
CA GLU A 93 -11.05 11.03 -6.30
C GLU A 93 -12.36 10.32 -6.64
N ARG A 94 -12.96 10.70 -7.78
CA ARG A 94 -14.24 10.16 -8.24
C ARG A 94 -14.16 8.65 -8.47
N GLU A 95 -13.10 8.16 -9.10
CA GLU A 95 -12.87 6.73 -9.32
C GLU A 95 -12.67 6.00 -7.99
N ALA A 96 -11.82 6.54 -7.11
CA ALA A 96 -11.56 5.97 -5.80
C ALA A 96 -12.85 5.86 -4.95
N ARG A 97 -13.67 6.93 -4.93
CA ARG A 97 -14.97 6.93 -4.22
C ARG A 97 -15.98 5.98 -4.83
N ALA A 98 -16.01 5.84 -6.16
CA ALA A 98 -16.88 4.88 -6.84
C ALA A 98 -16.55 3.44 -6.41
N VAL A 99 -15.28 3.10 -6.29
CA VAL A 99 -14.85 1.78 -5.78
C VAL A 99 -15.19 1.62 -4.31
N LEU A 100 -14.92 2.61 -3.46
CA LEU A 100 -15.25 2.55 -2.04
C LEU A 100 -16.76 2.35 -1.80
N SER A 101 -17.62 2.94 -2.64
CA SER A 101 -19.08 2.77 -2.55
C SER A 101 -19.58 1.34 -2.82
N ARG A 102 -18.76 0.50 -3.45
CA ARG A 102 -19.04 -0.92 -3.74
C ARG A 102 -18.47 -1.87 -2.68
N MET A 103 -17.81 -1.33 -1.66
CA MET A 103 -17.15 -2.11 -0.61
C MET A 103 -18.18 -2.95 0.18
N PRO A 104 -17.91 -4.24 0.44
CA PRO A 104 -18.72 -5.05 1.32
C PRO A 104 -18.83 -4.42 2.71
N ALA A 105 -19.99 -4.58 3.37
CA ALA A 105 -20.27 -3.97 4.65
C ALA A 105 -19.35 -4.49 5.78
N GLU A 106 -18.79 -5.68 5.60
CA GLU A 106 -17.89 -6.36 6.53
C GLU A 106 -16.44 -5.82 6.45
N MET A 107 -16.10 -5.12 5.36
CA MET A 107 -14.78 -4.53 5.18
C MET A 107 -14.74 -3.10 5.71
N ARG A 108 -13.54 -2.66 6.10
CA ARG A 108 -13.29 -1.27 6.49
C ARG A 108 -12.26 -0.66 5.55
N GLY A 109 -12.49 0.58 5.15
CA GLY A 109 -11.59 1.30 4.27
C GLY A 109 -11.97 2.76 4.12
N PHE A 110 -11.10 3.50 3.44
CA PHE A 110 -11.27 4.92 3.19
C PHE A 110 -10.56 5.32 1.89
N THR A 111 -10.96 6.47 1.35
CA THR A 111 -10.30 7.12 0.21
C THR A 111 -9.38 8.23 0.69
N VAL A 112 -8.18 8.35 0.14
CA VAL A 112 -7.21 9.39 0.51
C VAL A 112 -6.41 9.86 -0.70
N ARG A 113 -5.97 11.12 -0.68
CA ARG A 113 -5.07 11.70 -1.68
C ARG A 113 -3.61 11.53 -1.25
N GLY A 114 -2.73 11.15 -2.19
CA GLY A 114 -1.29 11.26 -1.98
C GLY A 114 -0.86 12.73 -1.82
N LEU A 115 0.13 12.99 -0.97
CA LEU A 115 0.65 14.34 -0.73
C LEU A 115 2.12 14.41 -1.16
N ASP A 116 2.46 15.45 -1.92
CA ASP A 116 3.83 15.71 -2.38
C ASP A 116 4.74 16.16 -1.22
N ARG A 117 4.16 16.82 -0.21
CA ARG A 117 4.84 17.27 1.00
C ARG A 117 4.11 16.76 2.23
N HIS A 118 4.89 16.35 3.23
CA HIS A 118 4.34 15.99 4.53
C HIS A 118 3.76 17.24 5.23
N PRO A 119 2.56 17.19 5.84
CA PRO A 119 1.97 18.36 6.50
C PRO A 119 2.84 18.99 7.60
N LEU A 120 3.68 18.17 8.27
CA LEU A 120 4.63 18.69 9.26
C LEU A 120 5.77 19.54 8.65
N ALA A 121 6.01 19.48 7.33
CA ALA A 121 7.03 20.32 6.69
C ALA A 121 6.68 21.81 6.82
N GLU A 122 5.39 22.16 6.77
CA GLU A 122 4.91 23.53 6.93
C GLU A 122 5.17 24.07 8.35
N LEU A 123 5.20 23.20 9.37
CA LEU A 123 5.52 23.59 10.75
C LEU A 123 6.98 23.98 10.94
N LEU A 124 7.89 23.43 10.11
CA LEU A 124 9.32 23.75 10.17
C LEU A 124 9.66 25.05 9.41
N GLU A 125 8.76 25.54 8.56
CA GLU A 125 8.92 26.77 7.77
C GLU A 125 8.36 28.02 8.50
N GLN A 126 7.71 27.83 9.65
CA GLN A 126 7.14 28.89 10.48
C GLN A 126 8.01 29.27 11.70
N VAL A 127 9.23 28.73 11.77
CA VAL A 127 10.25 29.02 12.80
C VAL A 127 11.40 29.78 12.15
#